data_AF-A0A2W6CIN4-F1
#
_entry.id   AF-A0A2W6CIN4-F1
#
_cell.length_a   1.000
_cell.length_b   1.000
_cell.length_c   1.000
_cell.angle_alpha   90.00
_cell.angle_beta   90.00
_cell.angle_gamma   90.00
#
_symmetry.space_group_name_H-M   'P 1'
#
loop_
_entity.id
_entity.type
_entity.pdbx_description
1 polymer ?
#
loop_
_entity_poly.entity_id
_entity_poly.type
_entity_poly.pdbx_seq_one_letter_code
_entity_poly.pdbx_strand_id
1 'polypeptide(L)'
;MGSSLFRRVLGHFATGVTVVTAVHSAQPVGLTCQAFAALSLDPPLVLLAPSRRSTSWPRAQAAGTFCVNVLAETQEGLARTFARSGGHKFIGVDWRLGGAGAPVLAGVAAWVECRLGAVHNGGDHLIVVGQVVDLGVGEGRPLLFYRGGYGRFED
;
A
#
# COMPACT_ATOMS: atom_id res chain seq x y z
N MET A 1 26.74 -2.82 -9.05
CA MET A 1 25.89 -4.04 -9.06
C MET A 1 24.81 -3.89 -10.13
N GLY A 2 24.56 -4.91 -10.95
CA GLY A 2 23.53 -4.83 -11.99
C GLY A 2 22.11 -4.81 -11.42
N SER A 3 21.23 -3.98 -11.98
CA SER A 3 19.84 -3.86 -11.55
C SER A 3 19.06 -5.19 -11.65
N SER A 4 19.44 -6.06 -12.58
CA SER A 4 18.88 -7.41 -12.73
C SER A 4 19.23 -8.33 -11.55
N LEU A 5 20.48 -8.33 -11.09
CA LEU A 5 20.90 -9.13 -9.94
C LEU A 5 20.23 -8.66 -8.65
N PHE A 6 20.16 -7.35 -8.44
CA PHE A 6 19.47 -6.76 -7.29
C PHE A 6 18.01 -7.21 -7.21
N ARG A 7 17.24 -7.06 -8.31
CA ARG A 7 15.84 -7.50 -8.36
C ARG A 7 15.69 -9.00 -8.19
N ARG A 8 16.60 -9.79 -8.76
CA ARG A 8 16.57 -11.25 -8.63
C ARG A 8 16.77 -11.68 -7.18
N VAL A 9 17.77 -11.12 -6.49
CA VAL A 9 18.08 -11.45 -5.09
C VAL A 9 16.94 -10.99 -4.17
N LEU A 10 16.51 -9.73 -4.27
CA LEU A 10 15.42 -9.24 -3.42
C LEU A 10 14.08 -9.88 -3.72
N GLY A 11 13.86 -10.39 -4.95
CA GLY A 11 12.67 -11.15 -5.28
C GLY A 11 12.51 -12.46 -4.49
N HIS A 12 13.56 -12.94 -3.81
CA HIS A 12 13.46 -14.09 -2.90
C HIS A 12 12.84 -13.74 -1.53
N PHE A 13 12.74 -12.46 -1.19
CA PHE A 13 12.02 -12.03 0.01
C PHE A 13 10.54 -11.87 -0.33
N ALA A 14 9.73 -12.84 0.08
CA ALA A 14 8.28 -12.79 -0.12
C ALA A 14 7.66 -11.70 0.74
N THR A 15 6.68 -10.98 0.17
CA THR A 15 5.95 -9.91 0.86
C THR A 15 4.45 -10.06 0.66
N GLY A 16 3.67 -9.49 1.57
CA GLY A 16 2.27 -9.20 1.28
C GLY A 16 2.15 -8.05 0.26
N VAL A 17 1.01 -7.96 -0.41
CA VAL A 17 0.70 -6.86 -1.33
C VAL A 17 -0.24 -5.87 -0.68
N THR A 18 0.08 -4.57 -0.72
CA THR A 18 -0.82 -3.53 -0.21
C THR A 18 -1.23 -2.54 -1.30
N VAL A 19 -2.39 -1.91 -1.11
CA VAL A 19 -2.80 -0.69 -1.82
C VAL A 19 -2.89 0.44 -0.81
N VAL A 20 -2.07 1.46 -1.02
CA VAL A 20 -2.15 2.72 -0.26
C VAL A 20 -3.21 3.57 -0.94
N THR A 21 -4.16 4.09 -0.16
CA THR A 21 -5.23 4.97 -0.66
C THR A 21 -5.33 6.24 0.18
N ALA A 22 -5.88 7.30 -0.41
CA ALA A 22 -6.20 8.55 0.26
C ALA A 22 -7.32 9.28 -0.49
N VAL A 23 -7.85 10.35 0.09
CA VAL A 23 -8.73 11.30 -0.60
C VAL A 23 -7.98 12.61 -0.80
N HIS A 24 -7.85 13.04 -2.06
CA HIS A 24 -7.23 14.32 -2.41
C HIS A 24 -8.17 15.12 -3.31
N SER A 25 -8.53 16.34 -2.89
CA SER A 25 -9.48 17.21 -3.58
C SER A 25 -10.82 16.50 -3.86
N ALA A 26 -11.39 15.86 -2.83
CA ALA A 26 -12.62 15.06 -2.88
C ALA A 26 -12.59 13.85 -3.84
N GLN A 27 -11.42 13.45 -4.35
CA GLN A 27 -11.26 12.33 -5.26
C GLN A 27 -10.36 11.24 -4.64
N PRO A 28 -10.76 9.96 -4.72
CA PRO A 28 -9.92 8.89 -4.22
C PRO A 28 -8.67 8.71 -5.08
N VAL A 29 -7.55 8.44 -4.43
CA VAL A 29 -6.28 8.12 -5.07
C VAL A 29 -5.71 6.86 -4.46
N GLY A 30 -4.94 6.10 -5.24
CA GLY A 30 -4.28 4.93 -4.71
C GLY A 30 -3.16 4.38 -5.58
N LEU A 31 -2.30 3.60 -4.93
CA LEU A 31 -1.16 2.94 -5.54
C LEU A 31 -0.90 1.60 -4.86
N THR A 32 -0.48 0.62 -5.64
CA THR A 32 0.08 -0.62 -5.08
C THR A 32 1.46 -0.34 -4.50
N CYS A 33 1.70 -0.79 -3.27
CA CYS A 33 2.98 -0.67 -2.58
C CYS A 33 3.28 -1.98 -1.83
N GLN A 34 4.37 -2.66 -2.21
CA GLN A 34 4.80 -3.88 -1.51
C GLN A 34 5.82 -3.60 -0.39
N ALA A 35 6.47 -2.44 -0.44
CA ALA A 35 7.42 -2.00 0.56
C ALA A 35 6.65 -1.38 1.73
N PHE A 36 6.09 -2.24 2.59
CA PHE A 36 5.34 -1.89 3.79
C PHE A 36 5.86 -2.72 4.97
N ALA A 37 5.98 -2.11 6.15
CA ALA A 37 6.34 -2.81 7.38
C ALA A 37 5.81 -2.09 8.62
N ALA A 38 5.60 -2.84 9.70
CA ALA A 38 5.49 -2.26 11.04
C ALA A 38 6.83 -1.62 11.44
N LEU A 39 6.78 -0.48 12.12
CA LEU A 39 7.97 0.27 12.52
C LEU A 39 8.08 0.43 14.04
N SER A 40 6.99 0.75 14.73
CA SER A 40 6.98 0.99 16.17
C SER A 40 5.63 0.60 16.77
N LEU A 41 5.65 0.16 18.03
CA LEU A 41 4.44 -0.12 18.82
C LEU A 41 4.01 1.10 19.65
N ASP A 42 4.97 1.86 20.21
CA ASP A 42 4.69 3.05 21.01
C ASP A 42 5.67 4.20 20.67
N PRO A 43 5.22 5.27 19.97
CA PRO A 43 3.89 5.38 19.36
C PRO A 43 3.70 4.34 18.23
N PRO A 44 2.47 3.99 17.85
CA PRO A 44 2.23 3.00 16.80
C PRO A 44 2.55 3.59 15.42
N LEU A 45 3.58 3.06 14.75
CA LEU A 45 4.07 3.55 13.47
C LEU A 45 4.20 2.42 12.44
N VAL A 46 3.94 2.76 11.18
CA VAL A 46 4.27 1.94 10.01
C VAL A 46 5.20 2.70 9.07
N LEU A 47 5.89 1.96 8.20
CA LEU A 47 6.66 2.54 7.10
C LEU A 47 6.13 2.06 5.74
N LEU A 48 6.23 2.94 4.74
CA LEU A 48 6.04 2.58 3.33
C LEU A 48 7.05 3.27 2.41
N ALA A 49 7.41 2.62 1.30
CA ALA A 49 8.39 3.15 0.36
C ALA A 49 7.83 3.27 -1.08
N PRO A 50 7.12 4.36 -1.41
CA PRO A 50 6.57 4.60 -2.72
C PRO A 50 7.66 5.14 -3.66
N SER A 51 7.57 4.79 -4.94
CA SER A 51 8.50 5.31 -5.95
C SER A 51 8.32 6.82 -6.13
N ARG A 52 9.43 7.54 -6.30
CA ARG A 52 9.41 8.97 -6.68
C ARG A 52 8.75 9.22 -8.04
N ARG A 53 8.59 8.18 -8.87
CA ARG A 53 7.88 8.26 -10.16
C ARG A 53 6.36 8.06 -10.03
N SER A 54 5.85 7.81 -8.82
CA SER A 54 4.41 7.66 -8.60
C SER A 54 3.67 8.97 -8.85
N THR A 55 2.62 8.92 -9.66
CA THR A 55 1.70 10.05 -9.86
C THR A 55 0.60 10.11 -8.80
N SER A 56 0.40 9.03 -8.04
CA SER A 56 -0.59 8.94 -6.97
C SER A 56 -0.03 9.36 -5.61
N TRP A 57 1.25 9.10 -5.35
CA TRP A 57 1.86 9.40 -4.05
C TRP A 57 1.83 10.89 -3.68
N PRO A 58 2.19 11.85 -4.55
CA PRO A 58 2.14 13.27 -4.18
C PRO A 58 0.74 13.72 -3.73
N ARG A 59 -0.32 13.15 -4.32
CA ARG A 59 -1.71 13.42 -3.95
C ARG A 59 -2.06 12.81 -2.59
N ALA A 60 -1.63 11.58 -2.33
CA ALA A 60 -1.80 10.93 -1.02
C ALA A 60 -1.03 11.66 0.09
N GLN A 61 0.21 12.10 -0.20
CA GLN A 61 1.01 12.90 0.72
C GLN A 61 0.32 14.24 1.04
N ALA A 62 -0.21 14.93 0.03
CA ALA A 62 -0.93 16.19 0.22
C ALA A 62 -2.26 16.02 1.00
N ALA A 63 -2.85 14.83 1.02
CA ALA A 63 -4.05 14.54 1.82
C ALA A 63 -3.76 14.46 3.33
N GLY A 64 -2.50 14.19 3.74
CA GLY A 64 -2.09 14.09 5.14
C GLY A 64 -2.60 12.84 5.88
N THR A 65 -3.62 12.16 5.37
CA THR A 65 -4.13 10.88 5.87
C THR A 65 -4.21 9.86 4.73
N PHE A 66 -3.84 8.62 5.02
CA PHE A 66 -3.89 7.52 4.06
C PHE A 66 -4.26 6.21 4.75
N CYS A 67 -4.73 5.25 3.97
CA CYS A 67 -5.01 3.89 4.42
C CYS A 67 -4.13 2.90 3.66
N VAL A 68 -3.46 2.01 4.39
CA VAL A 68 -2.77 0.84 3.84
C VAL A 68 -3.75 -0.33 3.86
N ASN A 69 -4.16 -0.77 2.67
CA ASN A 69 -5.07 -1.90 2.48
C ASN A 69 -4.26 -3.16 2.14
N VAL A 70 -4.18 -4.13 3.06
CA VAL A 70 -3.49 -5.40 2.84
C VAL A 70 -4.40 -6.31 2.02
N LEU A 71 -4.01 -6.60 0.79
CA LEU A 71 -4.87 -7.31 -0.15
C LEU A 71 -5.02 -8.79 0.22
N ALA A 72 -6.23 -9.31 0.05
CA ALA A 72 -6.50 -10.75 0.13
C ALA A 72 -6.07 -11.47 -1.15
N GLU A 73 -5.82 -12.78 -1.08
CA GLU A 73 -5.32 -13.61 -2.18
C GLU A 73 -6.18 -13.60 -3.45
N THR A 74 -7.46 -13.23 -3.34
CA THR A 74 -8.40 -13.09 -4.45
C THR A 74 -8.28 -11.74 -5.18
N GLN A 75 -7.50 -10.79 -4.64
CA GLN A 75 -7.44 -9.40 -5.08
C GLN A 75 -6.23 -9.07 -5.97
N GLU A 76 -5.68 -10.06 -6.69
CA GLU A 76 -4.63 -9.82 -7.69
C GLU A 76 -5.05 -8.76 -8.73
N GLY A 77 -6.33 -8.75 -9.13
CA GLY A 77 -6.87 -7.74 -10.04
C GLY A 77 -6.70 -6.31 -9.50
N LEU A 78 -6.96 -6.09 -8.21
CA LEU A 78 -6.76 -4.79 -7.58
C LEU A 78 -5.27 -4.42 -7.53
N ALA A 79 -4.40 -5.37 -7.16
CA ALA A 79 -2.96 -5.15 -7.16
C ALA A 79 -2.45 -4.65 -8.52
N ARG A 80 -2.93 -5.26 -9.61
CA ARG A 80 -2.56 -4.87 -10.99
C ARG A 80 -3.16 -3.53 -11.40
N THR A 81 -4.41 -3.26 -11.06
CA THR A 81 -5.08 -1.98 -11.36
C THR A 81 -4.38 -0.81 -10.68
N PHE A 82 -4.08 -0.95 -9.39
CA PHE A 82 -3.44 0.11 -8.61
C PHE A 82 -1.96 0.30 -8.90
N ALA A 83 -1.28 -0.68 -9.51
CA ALA A 83 0.11 -0.60 -9.96
C ALA A 83 0.29 0.20 -11.26
N ARG A 84 -0.75 0.37 -12.08
CA ARG A 84 -0.68 1.15 -13.32
C ARG A 84 -0.65 2.65 -13.03
N SER A 85 0.02 3.44 -13.86
CA SER A 85 -0.01 4.90 -13.75
C SER A 85 -1.23 5.49 -14.46
N GLY A 86 -1.83 6.52 -13.86
CA GLY A 86 -2.99 7.22 -14.45
C GLY A 86 -4.30 6.42 -14.41
N GLY A 87 -5.30 6.90 -15.14
CA GLY A 87 -6.62 6.28 -15.27
C GLY A 87 -7.54 6.41 -14.06
N HIS A 88 -8.76 5.91 -14.22
CA HIS A 88 -9.80 5.91 -13.18
C HIS A 88 -9.76 4.59 -12.39
N LYS A 89 -8.74 4.43 -11.53
CA LYS A 89 -8.43 3.17 -10.81
C LYS A 89 -9.53 2.65 -9.87
N PHE A 90 -10.45 3.53 -9.45
CA PHE A 90 -11.53 3.20 -8.52
C PHE A 90 -12.84 2.84 -9.21
N ILE A 91 -12.93 2.89 -10.55
CA ILE A 91 -14.14 2.43 -11.26
C ILE A 91 -14.34 0.95 -11.00
N GLY A 92 -15.52 0.58 -10.48
CA GLY A 92 -15.86 -0.81 -10.16
C GLY A 92 -15.11 -1.38 -8.96
N VAL A 93 -14.49 -0.52 -8.13
CA VAL A 93 -13.87 -0.93 -6.87
C VAL A 93 -14.78 -0.49 -5.73
N ASP A 94 -15.21 -1.45 -4.90
CA ASP A 94 -15.98 -1.15 -3.70
C ASP A 94 -15.06 -0.70 -2.57
N TRP A 95 -15.40 0.42 -1.95
CA TRP A 95 -14.68 0.98 -0.80
C TRP A 95 -15.61 1.84 0.05
N ARG A 96 -15.21 2.07 1.29
CA ARG A 96 -15.84 2.99 2.22
C ARG A 96 -14.80 3.97 2.76
N LEU A 97 -15.23 5.09 3.31
CA LEU A 97 -14.33 5.92 4.13
C LEU A 97 -14.08 5.20 5.47
N GLY A 98 -12.82 5.18 5.89
CA GLY A 98 -12.43 4.83 7.24
C GLY A 98 -12.70 5.97 8.23
N GLY A 99 -12.44 5.72 9.51
CA GLY A 99 -12.64 6.70 10.59
C GLY A 99 -11.74 7.94 10.44
N ALA A 100 -10.58 7.79 9.79
CA ALA A 100 -9.68 8.89 9.50
C ALA A 100 -9.93 9.54 8.12
N GLY A 101 -10.89 9.04 7.35
CA GLY A 101 -11.29 9.61 6.06
C GLY A 101 -10.46 9.13 4.86
N ALA A 102 -9.67 8.07 5.01
CA ALA A 102 -9.02 7.40 3.88
C ALA A 102 -9.84 6.19 3.39
N PRO A 103 -9.78 5.84 2.09
CA PRO A 103 -10.54 4.69 1.58
C PRO A 103 -10.08 3.34 2.17
N VAL A 104 -11.02 2.59 2.71
CA VAL A 104 -10.85 1.17 3.03
C VAL A 104 -11.52 0.36 1.93
N LEU A 105 -10.72 -0.42 1.19
CA LEU A 105 -11.22 -1.27 0.10
C LEU A 105 -11.98 -2.47 0.69
N ALA A 106 -13.05 -2.90 0.02
CA ALA A 106 -13.80 -4.08 0.44
C ALA A 106 -12.99 -5.37 0.23
N GLY A 107 -13.18 -6.36 1.11
CA GLY A 107 -12.59 -7.71 0.98
C GLY A 107 -11.07 -7.79 1.19
N VAL A 108 -10.45 -6.76 1.77
CA VAL A 108 -9.04 -6.76 2.15
C VAL A 108 -8.80 -7.68 3.35
N ALA A 109 -7.62 -8.29 3.46
CA ALA A 109 -7.26 -9.13 4.59
C ALA A 109 -7.06 -8.32 5.88
N ALA A 110 -6.58 -7.08 5.76
CA ALA A 110 -6.46 -6.11 6.85
C ALA A 110 -6.35 -4.68 6.31
N TRP A 111 -6.54 -3.69 7.17
CA TRP A 111 -6.34 -2.28 6.83
C TRP A 111 -5.76 -1.49 8.00
N VAL A 112 -5.00 -0.45 7.68
CA VAL A 112 -4.34 0.44 8.66
C VAL A 112 -4.48 1.88 8.19
N GLU A 113 -5.26 2.69 8.91
CA GLU A 113 -5.36 4.12 8.68
C GLU A 113 -4.26 4.87 9.43
N CYS A 114 -3.62 5.79 8.71
CA CYS A 114 -2.44 6.50 9.18
C CYS A 114 -2.57 8.00 8.92
N ARG A 115 -2.09 8.80 9.87
CA ARG A 115 -1.68 10.18 9.60
C ARG A 115 -0.23 10.19 9.14
N LEU A 116 0.07 11.04 8.16
CA LEU A 116 1.43 11.24 7.67
C LEU A 116 2.31 11.81 8.78
N GLY A 117 3.39 11.12 9.13
CA GLY A 117 4.37 11.56 10.12
C GLY A 117 5.58 12.22 9.46
N ALA A 118 6.46 11.42 8.86
CA ALA A 118 7.70 11.90 8.25
C ALA A 118 7.91 11.33 6.85
N VAL A 119 8.63 12.07 6.01
CA VAL A 119 9.02 11.64 4.67
C VAL A 119 10.51 11.92 4.47
N HIS A 120 11.28 10.87 4.20
CA HIS A 120 12.72 10.93 3.97
C HIS A 120 13.06 10.48 2.54
N ASN A 121 14.24 10.90 2.06
CA ASN A 121 14.76 10.43 0.78
C ASN A 121 15.29 8.99 0.92
N GLY A 122 14.90 8.12 -0.01
CA GLY A 122 15.34 6.71 -0.09
C GLY A 122 15.88 6.36 -1.48
N GLY A 123 16.71 7.23 -2.07
CA GLY A 123 17.17 7.07 -3.45
C GLY A 123 16.07 7.37 -4.46
N ASP A 124 15.71 6.39 -5.30
CA ASP A 124 14.61 6.50 -6.28
C ASP A 124 13.22 6.25 -5.67
N HIS A 125 13.16 5.99 -4.36
CA HIS A 125 11.97 5.91 -3.54
C HIS A 125 11.99 6.97 -2.42
N LEU A 126 10.86 7.09 -1.74
CA LEU A 126 10.74 7.80 -0.48
C LEU A 126 10.70 6.78 0.66
N ILE A 127 11.05 7.19 1.88
CA ILE A 127 10.76 6.44 3.10
C ILE A 127 9.74 7.26 3.86
N VAL A 128 8.54 6.72 3.99
CA VAL A 128 7.40 7.40 4.61
C VAL A 128 7.10 6.71 5.93
N VAL A 129 6.97 7.50 6.99
CA VAL A 129 6.50 7.05 8.29
C VAL A 129 5.07 7.54 8.50
N GLY A 130 4.16 6.62 8.79
CA GLY A 130 2.78 6.91 9.14
C GLY A 130 2.50 6.58 10.61
N GLN A 131 1.85 7.50 11.32
CA GLN A 131 1.31 7.22 12.65
C GLN A 131 -0.05 6.56 12.50
N VAL A 132 -0.19 5.36 13.07
CA VAL A 132 -1.44 4.61 13.02
C VAL A 132 -2.48 5.29 13.91
N VAL A 133 -3.67 5.49 13.37
CA VAL A 133 -4.80 6.12 14.08
C VAL A 133 -6.03 5.25 14.16
N ASP A 134 -6.17 4.27 13.26
CA ASP A 134 -7.20 3.23 13.29
C ASP A 134 -6.69 2.02 12.50
N LEU A 135 -7.15 0.83 12.82
CA LEU A 135 -6.80 -0.40 12.09
C LEU A 135 -7.86 -1.49 12.30
N GLY A 136 -7.92 -2.43 11.36
CA GLY A 136 -8.84 -3.55 11.46
C GLY A 136 -8.38 -4.76 10.66
N VAL A 137 -8.95 -5.90 11.04
CA VAL A 137 -8.80 -7.17 10.34
C VAL A 137 -10.01 -7.34 9.43
N GLY A 138 -9.77 -7.78 8.19
CA GLY A 138 -10.83 -8.18 7.27
C GLY A 138 -10.94 -9.69 7.21
N GLU A 139 -11.22 -10.22 6.01
CA GLU A 139 -11.39 -11.67 5.81
C GLU A 139 -10.44 -12.19 4.75
N GLY A 140 -10.10 -13.48 4.84
CA GLY A 140 -9.25 -14.18 3.87
C GLY A 140 -7.74 -14.09 4.15
N ARG A 141 -6.99 -14.88 3.38
CA ARG A 141 -5.53 -14.97 3.44
C ARG A 141 -4.88 -13.87 2.60
N PRO A 142 -3.65 -13.43 2.93
CA PRO A 142 -2.99 -12.35 2.20
C PRO A 142 -2.57 -12.77 0.79
N LEU A 143 -2.66 -11.83 -0.15
CA LEU A 143 -1.99 -11.94 -1.44
C LEU A 143 -0.48 -11.81 -1.23
N LEU A 144 0.28 -12.79 -1.72
CA LEU A 144 1.73 -12.78 -1.67
C LEU A 144 2.34 -12.35 -3.00
N PHE A 145 3.50 -11.71 -2.93
CA PHE A 145 4.36 -11.42 -4.08
C PHE A 145 5.74 -12.03 -3.87
N TYR A 146 6.15 -12.88 -4.82
CA TYR A 146 7.41 -13.62 -4.76
C TYR A 146 7.99 -13.78 -6.17
N ARG A 147 9.27 -13.43 -6.33
CA ARG A 147 10.02 -13.54 -7.60
C ARG A 147 9.32 -12.96 -8.83
N GLY A 148 8.54 -11.89 -8.67
CA GLY A 148 7.83 -11.23 -9.75
C GLY A 148 6.43 -11.79 -10.06
N GLY A 149 5.99 -12.81 -9.33
CA GLY A 149 4.68 -13.42 -9.45
C GLY A 149 3.81 -13.21 -8.21
N TYR A 150 2.50 -13.37 -8.40
CA TYR A 150 1.54 -13.43 -7.31
C TYR A 150 1.38 -14.87 -6.82
N GLY A 151 1.18 -15.03 -5.52
CA GLY A 151 0.99 -16.32 -4.86
C GLY A 151 0.04 -16.22 -3.68
N ARG A 152 -0.12 -17.35 -3.00
CA ARG A 152 -1.03 -17.52 -1.87
C ARG A 152 -0.29 -18.11 -0.68
N PHE A 153 -0.85 -17.93 0.52
CA PHE A 153 -0.33 -18.53 1.73
C PHE A 153 -0.98 -19.91 1.94
N GLU A 154 -0.16 -20.96 2.06
CA GLU A 154 -0.56 -22.32 2.40
C GLU A 154 -0.09 -22.63 3.84
N ASP A 155 -0.88 -23.40 4.58
CA ASP A 155 -0.56 -23.75 5.98
C ASP A 155 0.43 -24.91 6.08
#